data_AF-A0A3D3TLD7-F1
#
_entry.id   AF-A0A3D3TLD7-F1
#
_cell.length_a   1.000
_cell.length_b   1.000
_cell.length_c   1.000
_cell.angle_alpha   90.00
_cell.angle_beta   90.00
_cell.angle_gamma   90.00
#
_symmetry.space_group_name_H-M   'P 1'
#
loop_
_entity.id
_entity.type
_entity.pdbx_description
1 polymer ?
#
loop_
_entity_poly.entity_id
_entity_poly.type
_entity_poly.pdbx_seq_one_letter_code
_entity_poly.pdbx_strand_id
1 'polypeptide(L)'
;MKLAFSIAELAITWILIPILLFAGAPFSAALGMRIFGTVIIAGSLFLSIYSALVLYYWSGRLPTFFFGPETTVQSGPYRFVRHPFNAGFIAFIFGLGILCGDYWRLLYVVVVTAAVVLYSLFQERLAIKRIDSYKEYKERIPFMIPDPRRRISFDKSRSIPWQFIVASFVVKLAILFVLPSRVKNSKVLRQKRPFVIAMAHQTHFDGPLIFYSTWRYIRFVGTAIYVDRLGLLGWLSVIPVRRYAVDTSAIRQMLATIKQGVPLGIAPEAARSWDGRPLHTKREIWKLFRM
;
A
#
# COMPACT_ATOMS: atom_id res chain seq x y z
N MET A 1 6.76 -17.45 -8.95
CA MET A 1 7.92 -16.94 -9.71
C MET A 1 8.17 -15.46 -9.47
N LYS A 2 7.26 -14.53 -9.85
CA LYS A 2 7.54 -13.07 -9.73
C LYS A 2 7.74 -12.57 -8.29
N LEU A 3 6.99 -13.08 -7.30
CA LEU A 3 7.16 -12.66 -5.89
C LEU A 3 8.48 -13.12 -5.29
N ALA A 4 8.89 -14.37 -5.53
CA ALA A 4 10.17 -14.90 -5.04
C ALA A 4 11.35 -14.12 -5.61
N PHE A 5 11.26 -13.74 -6.89
CA PHE A 5 12.26 -12.89 -7.53
C PHE A 5 12.33 -11.50 -6.89
N SER A 6 11.17 -10.86 -6.62
CA SER A 6 11.14 -9.58 -5.89
C SER A 6 11.75 -9.69 -4.49
N ILE A 7 11.50 -10.79 -3.78
CA ILE A 7 12.07 -11.01 -2.45
C ILE A 7 13.59 -11.17 -2.53
N ALA A 8 14.10 -11.96 -3.49
CA ALA A 8 15.53 -12.13 -3.70
C ALA A 8 16.21 -10.80 -4.05
N GLU A 9 15.60 -10.00 -4.94
CA GLU A 9 16.09 -8.68 -5.32
C GLU A 9 16.14 -7.70 -4.14
N LEU A 10 15.10 -7.70 -3.30
CA LEU A 10 15.09 -6.91 -2.08
C LEU A 10 16.17 -7.36 -1.09
N ALA A 11 16.37 -8.68 -0.92
CA ALA A 11 17.42 -9.21 -0.07
C ALA A 11 18.82 -8.82 -0.60
N ILE A 12 19.03 -8.87 -1.92
CA ILE A 12 20.29 -8.43 -2.53
C ILE A 12 20.50 -6.94 -2.25
N THR A 13 19.48 -6.12 -2.49
CA THR A 13 19.60 -4.66 -2.37
C THR A 13 19.78 -4.19 -0.93
N TRP A 14 19.02 -4.77 0.00
CA TRP A 14 18.96 -4.32 1.40
C TRP A 14 19.88 -5.08 2.36
N ILE A 15 20.43 -6.22 1.95
CA ILE A 15 21.30 -7.06 2.79
C ILE A 15 22.65 -7.27 2.11
N LEU A 16 22.67 -7.91 0.93
CA LEU A 16 23.93 -8.31 0.29
C LEU A 16 24.80 -7.11 -0.09
N ILE A 17 24.23 -6.11 -0.79
CA ILE A 17 24.96 -4.92 -1.23
C ILE A 17 25.51 -4.13 -0.03
N PRO A 18 24.71 -3.80 1.01
CA PRO A 18 25.23 -3.17 2.22
C PRO A 18 26.34 -3.97 2.91
N ILE A 19 26.19 -5.30 3.02
CA ILE A 19 27.25 -6.14 3.59
C ILE A 19 28.53 -6.03 2.75
N LEU A 20 28.44 -6.13 1.43
CA LEU A 20 29.62 -6.02 0.56
C LEU A 20 30.30 -4.65 0.63
N LEU A 21 29.52 -3.57 0.71
CA LEU A 21 30.04 -2.20 0.75
C LEU A 21 30.63 -1.81 2.11
N PHE A 22 30.08 -2.35 3.20
CA PHE A 22 30.42 -1.97 4.56
C PHE A 22 31.13 -3.08 5.37
N ALA A 23 31.39 -4.24 4.78
CA ALA A 23 32.21 -5.29 5.39
C ALA A 23 33.61 -4.76 5.74
N GLY A 24 34.13 -5.21 6.89
CA GLY A 24 35.43 -4.78 7.40
C GLY A 24 35.50 -3.30 7.76
N ALA A 25 34.35 -2.61 7.95
CA ALA A 25 34.36 -1.24 8.43
C ALA A 25 34.68 -1.17 9.91
N PRO A 26 35.45 -0.17 10.36
CA PRO A 26 35.84 -0.06 11.76
C PRO A 26 34.65 0.32 12.66
N PHE A 27 33.54 0.83 12.09
CA PHE A 27 32.35 1.30 12.81
C PHE A 27 32.69 2.15 14.06
N SER A 28 33.68 3.02 13.90
CA SER A 28 34.36 3.77 14.97
C SER A 28 33.88 5.22 15.10
N ALA A 29 32.74 5.57 14.49
CA ALA A 29 32.19 6.92 14.56
C ALA A 29 31.97 7.39 16.00
N ALA A 30 32.17 8.70 16.24
CA ALA A 30 31.94 9.32 17.54
C ALA A 30 30.48 9.14 18.02
N LEU A 31 30.23 9.20 19.33
CA LEU A 31 28.92 8.91 19.92
C LEU A 31 27.77 9.73 19.28
N GLY A 32 27.98 11.02 19.04
CA GLY A 32 26.98 11.88 18.38
C GLY A 32 26.66 11.42 16.95
N MET A 33 27.67 11.05 16.16
CA MET A 33 27.51 10.51 14.82
C MET A 33 26.83 9.15 14.84
N ARG A 34 27.09 8.32 15.87
CA ARG A 34 26.42 7.04 16.08
C ARG A 34 24.93 7.21 16.29
N ILE A 35 24.53 8.10 17.20
CA ILE A 35 23.11 8.39 17.47
C ILE A 35 22.44 8.94 16.21
N PHE A 36 23.08 9.88 15.53
CA PHE A 36 22.54 10.46 14.30
C PHE A 36 22.37 9.42 13.18
N GLY A 37 23.39 8.60 12.93
CA GLY A 37 23.36 7.54 11.94
C GLY A 37 22.29 6.48 12.24
N THR A 38 22.14 6.05 13.49
CA THR A 38 21.11 5.08 13.88
C THR A 38 19.70 5.62 13.74
N VAL A 39 19.45 6.88 14.08
CA VAL A 39 18.15 7.55 13.88
C VAL A 39 17.81 7.62 12.38
N ILE A 40 18.78 7.96 11.52
CA ILE A 40 18.60 7.97 10.07
C ILE A 40 18.27 6.56 9.55
N ILE A 41 18.99 5.53 10.01
CA ILE A 41 18.74 4.14 9.63
C ILE A 41 17.33 3.70 10.06
N ALA A 42 16.92 3.97 11.29
CA ALA A 42 15.59 3.61 11.78
C ALA A 42 14.48 4.32 10.97
N GLY A 43 14.61 5.62 10.73
CA GLY A 43 13.66 6.40 9.94
C GLY A 43 13.59 5.96 8.48
N SER A 44 14.74 5.64 7.87
CA SER A 44 14.81 5.18 6.48
C SER A 44 14.23 3.78 6.29
N LEU A 45 14.47 2.85 7.22
CA LEU A 45 13.83 1.54 7.23
C LEU A 45 12.31 1.67 7.39
N PHE A 46 11.85 2.51 8.31
CA PHE A 46 10.42 2.78 8.48
C PHE A 46 9.77 3.32 7.19
N LEU A 47 10.38 4.35 6.58
CA LEU A 47 9.88 4.93 5.33
C LEU A 47 9.83 3.89 4.19
N SER A 48 10.86 3.06 4.10
CA SER A 48 10.99 2.06 3.03
C SER A 48 10.01 0.91 3.22
N ILE A 49 9.87 0.39 4.45
CA ILE A 49 8.88 -0.63 4.79
C ILE A 49 7.47 -0.11 4.53
N TYR A 50 7.16 1.11 4.99
CA TYR A 50 5.83 1.70 4.76
C TYR A 50 5.56 1.89 3.27
N SER A 51 6.53 2.38 2.49
CA SER A 51 6.40 2.53 1.04
C SER A 51 6.23 1.19 0.32
N ALA A 52 6.94 0.15 0.75
CA ALA A 52 6.82 -1.19 0.21
C ALA A 52 5.46 -1.81 0.53
N LEU A 53 4.96 -1.64 1.76
CA LEU A 53 3.64 -2.10 2.17
C LEU A 53 2.54 -1.38 1.38
N VAL A 54 2.62 -0.06 1.23
CA VAL A 54 1.67 0.70 0.41
C VAL A 54 1.63 0.17 -1.03
N LEU A 55 2.79 -0.07 -1.64
CA LEU A 55 2.87 -0.62 -2.99
C LEU A 55 2.30 -2.04 -3.05
N TYR A 56 2.59 -2.87 -2.05
CA TYR A 56 2.10 -4.25 -1.96
C TYR A 56 0.57 -4.30 -1.81
N TYR A 57 -0.02 -3.49 -0.93
CA TYR A 57 -1.47 -3.42 -0.78
C TYR A 57 -2.16 -2.80 -2.01
N TRP A 58 -1.51 -1.87 -2.70
CA TRP A 58 -2.07 -1.21 -3.88
C TRP A 58 -1.94 -2.01 -5.18
N SER A 59 -0.86 -2.76 -5.36
CA SER A 59 -0.52 -3.44 -6.63
C SER A 59 -0.43 -4.96 -6.50
N GLY A 60 -0.39 -5.50 -5.28
CA GLY A 60 -0.12 -6.91 -5.01
C GLY A 60 1.36 -7.31 -5.22
N ARG A 61 2.26 -6.34 -5.39
CA ARG A 61 3.68 -6.57 -5.72
C ARG A 61 4.58 -5.73 -4.83
N LEU A 62 5.74 -6.30 -4.54
CA LEU A 62 6.80 -5.60 -3.84
C LEU A 62 7.53 -4.65 -4.81
N PRO A 63 8.21 -3.61 -4.30
CA PRO A 63 9.08 -2.77 -5.12
C PRO A 63 10.14 -3.64 -5.80
N THR A 64 10.26 -3.48 -7.11
CA THR A 64 11.29 -4.17 -7.91
C THR A 64 11.94 -3.18 -8.84
N PHE A 65 13.23 -3.37 -9.10
CA PHE A 65 13.92 -2.69 -10.18
C PHE A 65 13.44 -3.28 -11.51
N PHE A 66 13.41 -4.61 -11.69
CA PHE A 66 13.14 -5.21 -13.02
C PHE A 66 11.75 -4.93 -13.63
N PHE A 67 10.71 -4.82 -12.80
CA PHE A 67 9.36 -4.49 -13.27
C PHE A 67 9.05 -3.05 -12.93
N GLY A 68 9.00 -2.18 -13.94
CA GLY A 68 8.57 -0.80 -13.78
C GLY A 68 7.13 -0.68 -13.28
N PRO A 69 6.72 0.51 -12.79
CA PRO A 69 5.38 0.71 -12.26
C PRO A 69 4.32 0.41 -13.33
N GLU A 70 3.26 -0.28 -12.93
CA GLU A 70 2.12 -0.61 -13.81
C GLU A 70 0.93 0.32 -13.57
N THR A 71 0.89 0.96 -12.41
CA THR A 71 -0.11 1.96 -12.04
C THR A 71 0.54 3.08 -11.23
N THR A 72 -0.04 4.28 -11.31
CA THR A 72 0.40 5.43 -10.52
C THR A 72 -0.11 5.27 -9.09
N VAL A 73 0.78 4.95 -8.16
CA VAL A 73 0.44 4.86 -6.73
C VAL A 73 0.49 6.25 -6.11
N GLN A 74 -0.64 6.72 -5.60
CA GLN A 74 -0.78 8.05 -4.99
C GLN A 74 -1.15 7.94 -3.50
N SER A 75 -0.57 6.95 -2.82
CA SER A 75 -0.94 6.58 -1.46
C SER A 75 0.25 6.67 -0.51
N GLY A 76 -0.01 6.92 0.78
CA GLY A 76 1.03 6.97 1.81
C GLY A 76 2.16 7.96 1.46
N PRO A 77 3.44 7.56 1.54
CA PRO A 77 4.57 8.44 1.23
C PRO A 77 4.59 8.94 -0.22
N TYR A 78 3.99 8.19 -1.16
CA TYR A 78 3.90 8.54 -2.57
C TYR A 78 3.05 9.80 -2.84
N ARG A 79 2.34 10.31 -1.83
CA ARG A 79 1.61 11.59 -1.89
C ARG A 79 2.52 12.81 -1.76
N PHE A 80 3.74 12.61 -1.27
CA PHE A 80 4.69 13.68 -0.97
C PHE A 80 5.91 13.62 -1.89
N VAL A 81 6.35 12.43 -2.27
CA VAL A 81 7.51 12.21 -3.16
C VAL A 81 7.24 11.05 -4.10
N ARG A 82 7.84 11.04 -5.29
CA ARG A 82 7.62 10.00 -6.30
C ARG A 82 8.33 8.68 -5.99
N HIS A 83 9.51 8.76 -5.37
CA HIS A 83 10.34 7.58 -5.06
C HIS A 83 10.70 7.48 -3.57
N PRO A 84 9.70 7.36 -2.67
CA PRO A 84 9.95 7.30 -1.22
C PRO A 84 10.73 6.06 -0.81
N PHE A 85 10.53 4.93 -1.49
CA PHE A 85 11.28 3.69 -1.25
C PHE A 85 12.78 3.85 -1.56
N ASN A 86 13.10 4.44 -2.71
CA ASN A 86 14.48 4.68 -3.12
C ASN A 86 15.14 5.78 -2.27
N ALA A 87 14.38 6.83 -1.92
CA ALA A 87 14.85 7.85 -0.99
C ALA A 87 15.19 7.27 0.38
N GLY A 88 14.36 6.34 0.88
CA GLY A 88 14.65 5.57 2.08
C GLY A 88 15.90 4.71 1.93
N PHE A 89 16.09 4.00 0.82
CA PHE A 89 17.33 3.24 0.59
C PHE A 89 18.59 4.12 0.57
N ILE A 90 18.53 5.29 -0.07
CA ILE A 90 19.62 6.28 -0.09
C ILE A 90 19.94 6.77 1.33
N ALA A 91 18.92 7.10 2.11
CA ALA A 91 19.10 7.51 3.51
C ALA A 91 19.67 6.37 4.38
N PHE A 92 19.28 5.12 4.11
CA PHE A 92 19.80 3.95 4.82
C PHE A 92 21.30 3.74 4.59
N ILE A 93 21.76 3.72 3.32
CA ILE A 93 23.18 3.58 3.00
C ILE A 93 23.98 4.79 3.49
N PHE A 94 23.40 5.98 3.49
CA PHE A 94 24.02 7.19 4.05
C PHE A 94 24.21 7.08 5.56
N GLY A 95 23.20 6.61 6.29
CA GLY A 95 23.33 6.34 7.72
C GLY A 95 24.43 5.32 8.03
N LEU A 96 24.52 4.24 7.24
CA LEU A 96 25.62 3.27 7.36
C LEU A 96 26.99 3.90 7.09
N GLY A 97 27.09 4.78 6.09
CA GLY A 97 28.29 5.55 5.79
C GLY A 97 28.77 6.41 6.96
N ILE A 98 27.85 7.11 7.63
CA ILE A 98 28.16 7.91 8.83
C ILE A 98 28.71 7.02 9.95
N LEU A 99 28.10 5.85 10.18
CA LEU A 99 28.53 4.94 11.25
C LEU A 99 29.93 4.37 11.03
N CYS A 100 30.35 4.23 9.76
CA CYS A 100 31.65 3.67 9.41
C CYS A 100 32.82 4.61 9.73
N GLY A 101 32.62 5.93 9.75
CA GLY A 101 33.68 6.91 10.04
C GLY A 101 34.81 6.96 9.01
N ASP A 102 34.60 6.42 7.80
CA ASP A 102 35.61 6.27 6.75
C ASP A 102 35.20 7.01 5.48
N TYR A 103 36.08 7.89 5.00
CA TYR A 103 35.88 8.72 3.82
C TYR A 103 35.68 7.91 2.54
N TRP A 104 36.31 6.74 2.39
CA TRP A 104 36.18 5.92 1.19
C TRP A 104 34.77 5.32 1.06
N ARG A 105 34.14 5.02 2.20
CA ARG A 105 32.76 4.49 2.24
C ARG A 105 31.71 5.55 1.94
N LEU A 106 32.02 6.82 2.22
CA LEU A 106 31.18 7.94 1.77
C LEU A 106 31.19 8.06 0.24
N LEU A 107 32.32 7.81 -0.42
CA LEU A 107 32.38 7.78 -1.89
C LEU A 107 31.46 6.68 -2.45
N TYR A 108 31.44 5.49 -1.86
CA TYR A 108 30.50 4.44 -2.27
C TYR A 108 29.05 4.86 -2.11
N VAL A 109 28.69 5.55 -1.02
CA VAL A 109 27.34 6.08 -0.83
C VAL A 109 26.96 7.04 -1.96
N VAL A 110 27.88 7.93 -2.37
CA VAL A 110 27.63 8.86 -3.49
C VAL A 110 27.43 8.10 -4.80
N VAL A 111 28.28 7.12 -5.11
CA VAL A 111 28.18 6.31 -6.34
C VAL A 111 26.86 5.52 -6.38
N VAL A 112 26.49 4.85 -5.29
CA VAL A 112 25.24 4.10 -5.20
C VAL A 112 24.03 5.05 -5.30
N THR A 113 24.09 6.21 -4.66
CA THR A 113 23.05 7.23 -4.77
C THR A 113 22.86 7.68 -6.21
N ALA A 114 23.95 7.99 -6.92
CA ALA A 114 23.89 8.36 -8.34
C ALA A 114 23.27 7.24 -9.18
N ALA A 115 23.67 5.98 -8.97
CA ALA A 115 23.09 4.83 -9.66
C ALA A 115 21.58 4.69 -9.41
N VAL A 116 21.13 4.81 -8.17
CA VAL A 116 19.70 4.74 -7.79
C VAL A 116 18.90 5.89 -8.40
N VAL A 117 19.45 7.11 -8.42
CA VAL A 117 18.81 8.28 -9.03
C VAL A 117 18.69 8.11 -10.54
N LEU A 118 19.77 7.76 -11.23
CA LEU A 118 19.78 7.52 -12.68
C LEU A 118 18.79 6.42 -13.05
N TYR A 119 18.78 5.33 -12.28
CA TYR A 119 17.84 4.25 -12.46
C TYR A 119 16.39 4.69 -12.30
N SER A 120 16.10 5.45 -11.23
CA SER A 120 14.77 5.98 -10.96
C SER A 120 14.30 6.87 -12.11
N LEU A 121 15.17 7.75 -12.64
CA LEU A 121 14.87 8.59 -13.80
C LEU A 121 14.58 7.77 -15.06
N PHE A 122 15.34 6.70 -15.31
CA PHE A 122 15.07 5.77 -16.41
C PHE A 122 13.71 5.09 -16.27
N GLN A 123 13.37 4.62 -15.07
CA GLN A 123 12.06 4.04 -14.77
C GLN A 123 10.91 5.04 -15.01
N GLU A 124 11.08 6.31 -14.64
CA GLU A 124 10.07 7.32 -14.94
C GLU A 124 9.88 7.55 -16.43
N ARG A 125 10.96 7.55 -17.22
CA ARG A 125 10.87 7.69 -18.68
C ARG A 125 10.07 6.54 -19.29
N LEU A 126 10.22 5.32 -18.77
CA LEU A 126 9.41 4.18 -19.18
C LEU A 126 7.98 4.27 -18.68
N ALA A 127 7.76 4.74 -17.45
CA ALA A 127 6.44 4.89 -16.85
C ALA A 127 5.55 5.88 -17.62
N ILE A 128 6.11 7.03 -18.04
CA ILE A 128 5.40 8.03 -18.84
C ILE A 128 4.88 7.45 -20.16
N LYS A 129 5.62 6.50 -20.77
CA LYS A 129 5.20 5.85 -22.03
C LYS A 129 4.13 4.76 -21.83
N ARG A 130 3.97 4.24 -20.61
CA ARG A 130 3.08 3.10 -20.30
C ARG A 130 1.83 3.50 -19.55
N ILE A 131 1.85 4.63 -18.83
CA ILE A 131 0.80 5.05 -17.92
C ILE A 131 0.46 6.52 -18.18
N ASP A 132 -0.70 6.76 -18.77
CA ASP A 132 -1.14 8.12 -19.14
C ASP A 132 -1.24 9.05 -17.92
N SER A 133 -1.74 8.54 -16.80
CA SER A 133 -1.89 9.31 -15.55
C SER A 133 -0.58 9.67 -14.86
N TYR A 134 0.55 9.07 -15.27
CA TYR A 134 1.83 9.30 -14.61
C TYR A 134 2.41 10.68 -14.93
N LYS A 135 2.11 11.24 -16.11
CA LYS A 135 2.58 12.58 -16.51
C LYS A 135 2.04 13.65 -15.55
N GLU A 136 0.74 13.67 -15.30
CA GLU A 136 0.11 14.59 -14.36
C GLU A 136 0.64 14.42 -12.93
N TYR A 137 0.90 13.18 -12.52
CA TYR A 137 1.49 12.89 -11.22
C TYR A 137 2.92 13.44 -11.09
N LYS A 138 3.72 13.31 -12.15
CA LYS A 138 5.10 13.81 -12.22
C LYS A 138 5.19 15.33 -12.12
N GLU A 139 4.25 16.04 -12.71
CA GLU A 139 4.22 17.51 -12.65
C GLU A 139 3.85 18.01 -11.25
N ARG A 140 2.97 17.29 -10.55
CA ARG A 140 2.46 17.68 -9.23
C ARG A 140 3.39 17.31 -8.08
N ILE A 141 4.08 16.17 -8.13
CA ILE A 141 4.82 15.61 -6.99
C ILE A 141 6.34 15.65 -7.22
N PRO A 142 7.14 16.10 -6.24
CA PRO A 142 8.59 16.15 -6.35
C PRO A 142 9.21 14.74 -6.40
N PHE A 143 10.47 14.66 -6.84
CA PHE A 143 11.12 13.38 -7.13
C PHE A 143 11.40 12.53 -5.88
N MET A 144 12.28 13.01 -4.98
CA MET A 144 12.70 12.31 -3.76
C MET A 144 12.74 13.21 -2.52
N ILE A 145 12.90 14.52 -2.69
CA ILE A 145 12.90 15.48 -1.61
C ILE A 145 11.49 16.05 -1.47
N PRO A 146 10.86 15.98 -0.28
CA PRO A 146 9.50 16.47 -0.09
C PRO A 146 9.46 18.00 -0.18
N ASP A 147 8.47 18.52 -0.89
CA ASP A 147 8.12 19.94 -0.90
C ASP A 147 6.76 20.08 -0.18
N PRO A 148 6.69 20.79 0.97
CA PRO A 148 5.44 20.99 1.70
C PRO A 148 4.30 21.59 0.86
N ARG A 149 4.63 22.34 -0.20
CA ARG A 149 3.66 22.99 -1.10
C ARG A 149 3.07 22.01 -2.13
N ARG A 150 3.77 20.92 -2.43
CA ARG A 150 3.42 19.95 -3.48
C ARG A 150 3.02 18.61 -2.89
N ARG A 151 1.72 18.46 -2.59
CA ARG A 151 1.16 17.23 -2.02
C ARG A 151 -0.22 16.89 -2.59
N ILE A 152 -0.52 15.61 -2.69
CA ILE A 152 -1.87 15.13 -3.00
C ILE A 152 -2.67 15.03 -1.70
N SER A 153 -3.87 15.61 -1.66
CA SER A 153 -4.77 15.49 -0.50
C SER A 153 -5.15 14.04 -0.25
N PHE A 154 -5.40 13.70 1.02
CA PHE A 154 -5.77 12.34 1.37
C PHE A 154 -7.21 12.11 0.96
N ASP A 155 -7.45 11.11 0.11
CA ASP A 155 -8.78 10.62 -0.20
C ASP A 155 -8.76 9.10 -0.10
N LYS A 156 -9.69 8.51 0.67
CA LYS A 156 -9.82 7.06 0.82
C LYS A 156 -10.12 6.37 -0.52
N SER A 157 -10.65 7.07 -1.51
CA SER A 157 -10.85 6.49 -2.85
C SER A 157 -9.54 6.29 -3.63
N ARG A 158 -8.46 7.01 -3.27
CA ARG A 158 -7.16 7.04 -3.97
C ARG A 158 -5.96 6.69 -3.09
N SER A 159 -6.15 6.65 -1.79
CA SER A 159 -5.08 6.50 -0.81
C SER A 159 -5.48 5.52 0.28
N ILE A 160 -4.56 4.60 0.56
CA ILE A 160 -4.64 3.63 1.65
C ILE A 160 -4.32 4.37 2.96
N PRO A 161 -5.24 4.38 3.95
CA PRO A 161 -4.91 4.80 5.30
C PRO A 161 -3.90 3.83 5.91
N TRP A 162 -2.88 4.32 6.62
CA TRP A 162 -1.91 3.43 7.28
C TRP A 162 -2.59 2.50 8.31
N GLN A 163 -3.68 2.98 8.93
CA GLN A 163 -4.52 2.20 9.85
C GLN A 163 -5.08 0.95 9.18
N PHE A 164 -5.43 1.02 7.89
CA PHE A 164 -5.91 -0.12 7.13
C PHE A 164 -4.84 -1.21 7.04
N ILE A 165 -3.59 -0.84 6.77
CA ILE A 165 -2.47 -1.80 6.64
C ILE A 165 -2.25 -2.52 7.96
N VAL A 166 -2.19 -1.77 9.07
CA VAL A 166 -2.00 -2.31 10.42
C VAL A 166 -3.16 -3.21 10.80
N ALA A 167 -4.41 -2.73 10.67
CA ALA A 167 -5.57 -3.50 11.04
C ALA A 167 -5.77 -4.75 10.16
N SER A 168 -5.49 -4.66 8.85
CA SER A 168 -5.54 -5.84 7.97
C SER A 168 -4.55 -6.91 8.40
N PHE A 169 -3.33 -6.51 8.80
CA PHE A 169 -2.33 -7.43 9.34
C PHE A 169 -2.79 -8.07 10.67
N VAL A 170 -3.27 -7.26 11.62
CA VAL A 170 -3.76 -7.73 12.92
C VAL A 170 -4.95 -8.68 12.76
N VAL A 171 -5.93 -8.33 11.92
CA VAL A 171 -7.11 -9.17 11.65
C VAL A 171 -6.71 -10.50 11.02
N LYS A 172 -5.75 -10.49 10.08
CA LYS A 172 -5.24 -11.74 9.48
C LYS A 172 -4.60 -12.64 10.52
N LEU A 173 -3.77 -12.08 11.39
CA LEU A 173 -3.12 -12.80 12.47
C LEU A 173 -4.16 -13.36 13.44
N ALA A 174 -5.12 -12.54 13.88
CA ALA A 174 -6.20 -12.98 14.76
C ALA A 174 -7.03 -14.13 14.16
N ILE A 175 -7.42 -14.03 12.89
CA ILE A 175 -8.20 -15.10 12.20
C ILE A 175 -7.40 -16.39 12.09
N LEU A 176 -6.07 -16.32 11.91
CA LEU A 176 -5.23 -17.53 11.86
C LEU A 176 -5.39 -18.39 13.13
N PHE A 177 -5.57 -17.77 14.29
CA PHE A 177 -5.72 -18.45 15.58
C PHE A 177 -7.18 -18.72 15.95
N VAL A 178 -8.08 -17.76 15.72
CA VAL A 178 -9.48 -17.84 16.18
C VAL A 178 -10.33 -18.68 15.24
N LEU A 179 -10.13 -18.56 13.93
CA LEU A 179 -10.96 -19.22 12.93
C LEU A 179 -10.10 -19.63 11.72
N PRO A 180 -9.36 -20.75 11.80
CA PRO A 180 -8.49 -21.23 10.73
C PRO A 180 -9.27 -21.38 9.41
N SER A 181 -9.11 -20.39 8.54
CA SER A 181 -9.94 -20.23 7.34
C SER A 181 -9.16 -20.58 6.09
N ARG A 182 -9.84 -21.11 5.07
CA ARG A 182 -9.22 -21.42 3.76
C ARG A 182 -9.88 -20.63 2.64
N VAL A 183 -9.06 -19.95 1.84
CA VAL A 183 -9.52 -19.18 0.68
C VAL A 183 -9.39 -20.05 -0.57
N LYS A 184 -10.53 -20.52 -1.11
CA LYS A 184 -10.56 -21.20 -2.40
C LYS A 184 -10.48 -20.17 -3.54
N ASN A 185 -9.78 -20.52 -4.62
CA ASN A 185 -9.63 -19.69 -5.82
C ASN A 185 -9.07 -18.26 -5.58
N SER A 186 -8.06 -18.14 -4.71
CA SER A 186 -7.42 -16.85 -4.36
C SER A 186 -6.77 -16.11 -5.54
N LYS A 187 -6.58 -16.77 -6.69
CA LYS A 187 -6.00 -16.16 -7.91
C LYS A 187 -6.88 -15.01 -8.43
N VAL A 188 -8.19 -15.09 -8.28
CA VAL A 188 -9.13 -14.03 -8.72
C VAL A 188 -8.93 -12.74 -7.93
N LEU A 189 -8.65 -12.85 -6.63
CA LEU A 189 -8.41 -11.71 -5.74
C LEU A 189 -7.05 -11.03 -5.98
N ARG A 190 -6.19 -11.64 -6.81
CA ARG A 190 -4.86 -11.12 -7.20
C ARG A 190 -4.87 -10.52 -8.60
N GLN A 191 -6.03 -10.41 -9.25
CA GLN A 191 -6.13 -9.75 -10.54
C GLN A 191 -5.80 -8.26 -10.43
N LYS A 192 -5.21 -7.71 -11.50
CA LYS A 192 -4.79 -6.30 -11.56
C LYS A 192 -5.95 -5.33 -11.75
N ARG A 193 -7.05 -5.80 -12.35
CA ARG A 193 -8.22 -4.99 -12.66
C ARG A 193 -9.04 -4.76 -11.38
N PRO A 194 -9.73 -3.62 -11.24
CA PRO A 194 -10.73 -3.47 -10.18
C PRO A 194 -11.77 -4.59 -10.29
N PHE A 195 -12.20 -5.09 -9.13
CA PHE A 195 -13.25 -6.09 -9.03
C PHE A 195 -14.16 -5.77 -7.84
N VAL A 196 -15.38 -6.28 -7.90
CA VAL A 196 -16.35 -6.16 -6.80
C VAL A 196 -16.48 -7.51 -6.12
N ILE A 197 -16.27 -7.56 -4.80
CA ILE A 197 -16.55 -8.72 -3.97
C ILE A 197 -18.01 -8.61 -3.51
N ALA A 198 -18.88 -9.44 -4.11
CA ALA A 198 -20.24 -9.63 -3.64
C ALA A 198 -20.26 -10.77 -2.63
N MET A 199 -20.71 -10.51 -1.40
CA MET A 199 -20.75 -11.52 -0.35
C MET A 199 -22.18 -11.78 0.16
N ALA A 200 -22.51 -13.05 0.41
CA ALA A 200 -23.66 -13.38 1.24
C ALA A 200 -23.39 -12.85 2.66
N HIS A 201 -24.34 -12.11 3.23
CA HIS A 201 -24.17 -11.53 4.56
C HIS A 201 -24.85 -12.44 5.58
N GLN A 202 -24.07 -13.09 6.43
CA GLN A 202 -24.56 -14.08 7.39
C GLN A 202 -24.09 -13.74 8.81
N THR A 203 -22.85 -13.29 8.98
CA THR A 203 -22.25 -13.13 10.32
C THR A 203 -21.58 -11.76 10.51
N HIS A 204 -21.16 -11.47 11.75
CA HIS A 204 -20.28 -10.34 12.02
C HIS A 204 -18.83 -10.57 11.55
N PHE A 205 -18.43 -11.82 11.31
CA PHE A 205 -17.09 -12.20 10.86
C PHE A 205 -16.87 -12.02 9.36
N ASP A 206 -17.94 -11.79 8.61
CA ASP A 206 -17.97 -11.51 7.18
C ASP A 206 -16.92 -10.46 6.75
N GLY A 207 -16.90 -9.30 7.40
CA GLY A 207 -15.92 -8.25 7.14
C GLY A 207 -14.48 -8.72 7.40
N PRO A 208 -14.15 -9.15 8.64
CA PRO A 208 -12.84 -9.71 8.96
C PRO A 208 -12.35 -10.82 8.01
N LEU A 209 -13.23 -11.72 7.57
CA LEU A 209 -12.90 -12.80 6.64
C LEU A 209 -12.51 -12.27 5.25
N ILE A 210 -13.11 -11.17 4.79
CA ILE A 210 -12.66 -10.50 3.57
C ILE A 210 -11.24 -9.93 3.74
N PHE A 211 -10.96 -9.26 4.86
CA PHE A 211 -9.60 -8.78 5.16
C PHE A 211 -8.61 -9.94 5.21
N TYR A 212 -9.01 -11.10 5.74
CA TYR A 212 -8.19 -12.31 5.69
C TYR A 212 -7.90 -12.76 4.25
N SER A 213 -8.94 -12.76 3.41
CA SER A 213 -8.90 -13.35 2.06
C SER A 213 -7.91 -12.70 1.08
N THR A 214 -7.58 -11.42 1.27
CA THR A 214 -6.81 -10.64 0.31
C THR A 214 -5.84 -9.67 0.97
N TRP A 215 -4.70 -9.43 0.33
CA TRP A 215 -3.74 -8.40 0.74
C TRP A 215 -3.94 -7.09 -0.03
N ARG A 216 -5.01 -6.98 -0.83
CA ARG A 216 -5.35 -5.78 -1.58
C ARG A 216 -6.00 -4.76 -0.65
N TYR A 217 -5.78 -3.48 -0.92
CA TYR A 217 -6.63 -2.43 -0.38
C TYR A 217 -8.05 -2.58 -0.95
N ILE A 218 -9.05 -2.68 -0.06
CA ILE A 218 -10.46 -2.84 -0.43
C ILE A 218 -11.27 -1.87 0.40
N ARG A 219 -12.25 -1.22 -0.23
CA ARG A 219 -13.27 -0.46 0.51
C ARG A 219 -14.50 -1.31 0.68
N PHE A 220 -15.03 -1.37 1.89
CA PHE A 220 -16.20 -2.19 2.19
C PHE A 220 -17.43 -1.32 2.44
N VAL A 221 -18.61 -1.80 2.08
CA VAL A 221 -19.87 -1.09 2.33
C VAL A 221 -20.45 -1.52 3.67
N GLY A 222 -20.62 -0.57 4.59
CA GLY A 222 -21.09 -0.83 5.96
C GLY A 222 -22.25 0.07 6.35
N THR A 223 -23.08 -0.39 7.28
CA THR A 223 -24.17 0.44 7.82
C THR A 223 -23.62 1.61 8.62
N ALA A 224 -24.08 2.83 8.32
CA ALA A 224 -23.59 4.07 8.95
C ALA A 224 -23.63 4.01 10.50
N ILE A 225 -24.67 3.40 11.07
CA ILE A 225 -24.84 3.20 12.53
C ILE A 225 -23.57 2.60 13.18
N TYR A 226 -22.97 1.58 12.56
CA TYR A 226 -21.76 0.97 13.08
C TYR A 226 -20.52 1.82 12.79
N VAL A 227 -20.44 2.44 11.62
CA VAL A 227 -19.29 3.26 11.22
C VAL A 227 -19.16 4.50 12.10
N ASP A 228 -20.29 5.13 12.42
CA ASP A 228 -20.35 6.34 13.24
C ASP A 228 -20.12 6.01 14.72
N ARG A 229 -20.61 4.86 15.20
CA ARG A 229 -20.40 4.38 16.58
C ARG A 229 -18.97 3.86 16.81
N LEU A 230 -18.39 3.17 15.83
CA LEU A 230 -17.05 2.60 15.90
C LEU A 230 -16.13 3.37 14.95
N GLY A 231 -15.56 4.47 15.44
CA GLY A 231 -14.68 5.34 14.65
C GLY A 231 -13.54 4.60 13.92
N LEU A 232 -13.12 3.44 14.45
CA LEU A 232 -12.19 2.51 13.81
C LEU A 232 -12.65 2.05 12.41
N LEU A 233 -13.95 1.75 12.21
CA LEU A 233 -14.47 1.33 10.90
C LEU A 233 -14.31 2.42 9.85
N GLY A 234 -14.41 3.69 10.27
CA GLY A 234 -14.08 4.83 9.42
C GLY A 234 -12.62 4.82 8.96
N TRP A 235 -11.68 4.39 9.82
CA TRP A 235 -10.27 4.23 9.46
C TRP A 235 -10.02 3.02 8.54
N LEU A 236 -10.83 1.98 8.63
CA LEU A 236 -10.77 0.79 7.75
C LEU A 236 -11.37 1.01 6.36
N SER A 237 -11.58 2.27 5.97
CA SER A 237 -12.08 2.65 4.63
C SER A 237 -13.46 2.12 4.29
N VAL A 238 -14.27 1.85 5.31
CA VAL A 238 -15.67 1.48 5.16
C VAL A 238 -16.46 2.68 4.64
N ILE A 239 -17.28 2.46 3.61
CA ILE A 239 -18.23 3.41 3.06
C ILE A 239 -19.52 3.31 3.90
N PRO A 240 -19.89 4.36 4.66
CA PRO A 240 -21.12 4.35 5.43
C PRO A 240 -22.31 4.44 4.50
N VAL A 241 -23.32 3.62 4.73
CA VAL A 241 -24.60 3.64 4.02
C VAL A 241 -25.72 3.74 5.02
N ARG A 242 -26.58 4.74 4.84
CA ARG A 242 -27.82 4.87 5.61
C ARG A 242 -28.82 3.82 5.16
N ARG A 243 -29.30 3.01 6.12
CA ARG A 243 -30.36 2.02 5.85
C ARG A 243 -31.67 2.75 5.57
N TYR A 244 -32.47 2.17 4.67
CA TYR A 244 -33.81 2.66 4.32
C TYR A 244 -33.86 4.06 3.68
N ALA A 245 -32.73 4.58 3.19
CA ALA A 245 -32.64 5.84 2.49
C ALA A 245 -31.86 5.71 1.17
N VAL A 246 -32.17 6.57 0.20
CA VAL A 246 -31.36 6.70 -1.02
C VAL A 246 -30.13 7.54 -0.71
N ASP A 247 -29.02 6.88 -0.41
CA ASP A 247 -27.77 7.53 -0.04
C ASP A 247 -26.89 7.81 -1.28
N THR A 248 -27.14 8.96 -1.91
CA THR A 248 -26.38 9.39 -3.10
C THR A 248 -24.90 9.60 -2.81
N SER A 249 -24.53 9.93 -1.57
CA SER A 249 -23.15 10.07 -1.13
C SER A 249 -22.44 8.72 -1.15
N ALA A 250 -23.06 7.68 -0.60
CA ALA A 250 -22.53 6.33 -0.65
C ALA A 250 -22.34 5.83 -2.08
N ILE A 251 -23.32 6.04 -2.96
CA ILE A 251 -23.25 5.66 -4.38
C ILE A 251 -22.07 6.37 -5.05
N ARG A 252 -21.92 7.69 -4.86
CA ARG A 252 -20.80 8.46 -5.42
C ARG A 252 -19.45 7.93 -4.93
N GLN A 253 -19.34 7.57 -3.64
CA GLN A 253 -18.11 6.99 -3.09
C GLN A 253 -17.80 5.61 -3.66
N MET A 254 -18.80 4.76 -3.86
CA MET A 254 -18.63 3.45 -4.51
C MET A 254 -18.15 3.60 -5.95
N LEU A 255 -18.81 4.46 -6.75
CA LEU A 255 -18.42 4.74 -8.13
C LEU A 255 -17.01 5.34 -8.23
N ALA A 256 -16.67 6.28 -7.34
CA ALA A 256 -15.33 6.84 -7.28
C ALA A 256 -14.28 5.75 -6.98
N THR A 257 -14.57 4.84 -6.05
CA THR A 257 -13.68 3.73 -5.68
C THR A 257 -13.41 2.81 -6.87
N ILE A 258 -14.46 2.41 -7.60
CA ILE A 258 -14.35 1.56 -8.79
C ILE A 258 -13.56 2.29 -9.89
N LYS A 259 -13.87 3.57 -10.14
CA LYS A 259 -13.18 4.41 -11.15
C LYS A 259 -11.68 4.56 -10.86
N GLN A 260 -11.27 4.55 -9.59
CA GLN A 260 -9.86 4.62 -9.19
C GLN A 260 -9.15 3.26 -9.21
N GLY A 261 -9.82 2.18 -9.62
CA GLY A 261 -9.21 0.86 -9.69
C GLY A 261 -9.13 0.13 -8.33
N VAL A 262 -9.81 0.65 -7.30
CA VAL A 262 -9.82 0.05 -5.96
C VAL A 262 -10.95 -0.98 -5.88
N PRO A 263 -10.67 -2.22 -5.43
CA PRO A 263 -11.71 -3.22 -5.21
C PRO A 263 -12.77 -2.76 -4.20
N LEU A 264 -14.02 -3.09 -4.48
CA LEU A 264 -15.17 -2.76 -3.62
C LEU A 264 -15.76 -4.05 -3.05
N GLY A 265 -15.97 -4.12 -1.74
CA GLY A 265 -16.70 -5.20 -1.10
C GLY A 265 -18.11 -4.76 -0.71
N ILE A 266 -19.12 -5.53 -1.12
CA ILE A 266 -20.52 -5.24 -0.87
C ILE A 266 -21.29 -6.52 -0.51
N ALA A 267 -22.20 -6.39 0.45
CA ALA A 267 -23.24 -7.37 0.72
C ALA A 267 -24.50 -6.96 -0.07
N PRO A 268 -24.78 -7.57 -1.24
CA PRO A 268 -25.89 -7.14 -2.10
C PRO A 268 -27.27 -7.33 -1.47
N GLU A 269 -27.37 -8.22 -0.47
CA GLU A 269 -28.58 -8.49 0.29
C GLU A 269 -28.93 -7.35 1.27
N ALA A 270 -27.96 -6.50 1.65
CA ALA A 270 -28.09 -5.40 2.62
C ALA A 270 -28.64 -5.76 4.02
N ALA A 271 -28.98 -7.03 4.25
CA ALA A 271 -29.43 -7.61 5.50
C ALA A 271 -28.73 -8.96 5.69
N ARG A 272 -28.72 -9.46 6.94
CA ARG A 272 -28.19 -10.80 7.22
C ARG A 272 -29.28 -11.83 7.12
N SER A 273 -28.94 -12.94 6.50
CA SER A 273 -29.80 -14.12 6.54
C SER A 273 -29.84 -14.70 7.95
N TRP A 274 -31.03 -15.06 8.42
CA TRP A 274 -31.23 -15.68 9.74
C TRP A 274 -31.12 -17.22 9.67
N ASP A 275 -31.44 -17.81 8.52
CA ASP A 275 -31.43 -19.26 8.26
C ASP A 275 -30.23 -19.69 7.38
N GLY A 276 -29.38 -18.75 7.01
CA GLY A 276 -28.22 -18.97 6.12
C GLY A 276 -28.56 -18.99 4.63
N ARG A 277 -29.84 -18.88 4.23
CA ARG A 277 -30.24 -18.82 2.83
C ARG A 277 -30.01 -17.43 2.23
N PRO A 278 -29.63 -17.31 0.94
CA PRO A 278 -29.45 -16.02 0.30
C PRO A 278 -30.75 -15.21 0.28
N LEU A 279 -30.67 -13.93 0.68
CA LEU A 279 -31.79 -13.01 0.58
C LEU A 279 -31.93 -12.38 -0.81
N HIS A 280 -33.09 -11.78 -1.06
CA HIS A 280 -33.34 -11.08 -2.31
C HIS A 280 -32.44 -9.83 -2.44
N THR A 281 -31.66 -9.77 -3.51
CA THR A 281 -30.82 -8.61 -3.83
C THR A 281 -31.64 -7.50 -4.48
N LYS A 282 -31.51 -6.28 -3.97
CA LYS A 282 -32.19 -5.10 -4.52
C LYS A 282 -31.75 -4.82 -5.97
N ARG A 283 -32.69 -4.42 -6.84
CA ARG A 283 -32.43 -4.14 -8.27
C ARG A 283 -31.40 -3.01 -8.47
N GLU A 284 -31.34 -2.05 -7.57
CA GLU A 284 -30.41 -0.92 -7.63
C GLU A 284 -28.95 -1.39 -7.51
N ILE A 285 -28.70 -2.39 -6.67
CA ILE A 285 -27.37 -2.96 -6.49
C ILE A 285 -26.94 -3.75 -7.73
N TRP A 286 -27.89 -4.40 -8.41
CA TRP A 286 -27.62 -5.04 -9.70
C TRP A 286 -27.15 -4.07 -10.78
N LYS A 287 -27.58 -2.81 -10.76
CA LYS A 287 -27.10 -1.79 -11.69
C LYS A 287 -25.60 -1.51 -11.50
N LEU A 288 -25.11 -1.58 -10.26
CA LEU A 288 -23.69 -1.39 -9.94
C LEU A 288 -22.81 -2.47 -10.59
N PHE A 289 -23.29 -3.71 -10.66
CA PHE A 289 -22.54 -4.83 -11.26
C PHE A 289 -22.57 -4.84 -12.80
N ARG A 290 -23.44 -4.05 -13.42
CA ARG A 290 -23.58 -3.95 -14.89
C ARG A 290 -22.81 -2.77 -15.50
N MET A 291 -22.19 -1.93 -14.67
CA MET A 291 -21.33 -0.82 -15.10
C MET A 291 -19.92 -1.29 -15.44
#